data_AF-A0A7C0TZ52-F1
#
_entry.id   AF-A0A7C0TZ52-F1
#
_cell.length_a   1.000
_cell.length_b   1.000
_cell.length_c   1.000
_cell.angle_alpha   90.00
_cell.angle_beta   90.00
_cell.angle_gamma   90.00
#
_symmetry.space_group_name_H-M   'P 1'
#
loop_
_entity.id
_entity.type
_entity.pdbx_description
1 polymer ?
#
loop_
_entity_poly.entity_id
_entity_poly.type
_entity_poly.pdbx_seq_one_letter_code
_entity_poly.pdbx_strand_id
1 'polypeptide(L)' 'MFVGHYRDVEEKEVTLEGVENTTIRWLISPKVGAKNFAMRYFVIRKGGKIPIHQ' A
#
# COMPACT_ATOMS: atom_id res chain seq x y z
N MET A 1 2.53 -5.60 -21.24
CA MET A 1 1.37 -5.22 -20.38
C MET A 1 1.54 -5.94 -19.06
N PHE A 2 1.47 -5.24 -17.92
CA PHE A 2 1.54 -5.88 -16.60
C PHE A 2 0.12 -6.02 -16.05
N VAL A 3 -0.26 -7.24 -15.68
CA VAL A 3 -1.53 -7.58 -15.03
C VAL A 3 -1.22 -8.58 -13.94
N GLY A 4 -1.67 -8.31 -12.71
CA GLY A 4 -1.47 -9.19 -11.57
C GLY A 4 -2.63 -9.06 -10.59
N HIS A 5 -2.95 -10.14 -9.89
CA HIS A 5 -4.01 -10.14 -8.89
C HIS A 5 -3.48 -9.60 -7.55
N TYR A 6 -4.21 -8.70 -6.91
CA TYR A 6 -3.73 -7.99 -5.71
C TYR A 6 -3.43 -8.91 -4.52
N ARG A 7 -4.06 -10.10 -4.46
CA ARG A 7 -3.81 -11.09 -3.40
C ARG A 7 -2.45 -11.79 -3.52
N ASP A 8 -1.82 -11.73 -4.69
CA ASP A 8 -0.48 -12.29 -4.91
C ASP A 8 0.62 -11.31 -4.50
N VAL A 9 0.24 -10.07 -4.17
CA VAL A 9 1.14 -9.03 -3.65
C VAL A 9 1.11 -9.05 -2.13
N GLU A 10 2.29 -9.16 -1.53
CA GLU A 10 2.50 -9.18 -0.09
C GLU A 10 1.81 -7.98 0.60
N GLU A 11 0.96 -8.28 1.59
CA GLU A 11 0.34 -7.30 2.48
C GLU A 11 1.29 -6.98 3.62
N LYS A 12 1.67 -5.71 3.77
CA LYS A 12 2.58 -5.25 4.82
C LYS A 12 1.86 -4.32 5.77
N GLU A 13 2.21 -4.35 7.04
CA GLU A 13 1.79 -3.32 7.99
C GLU A 13 2.41 -1.97 7.62
N VAL A 14 1.65 -0.90 7.81
CA VAL A 14 2.17 0.46 7.65
C VAL A 14 2.80 0.88 8.98
N THR A 15 4.12 0.97 9.00
CA THR A 15 4.91 1.26 10.21
C THR A 15 5.20 2.74 10.41
N LEU A 16 4.41 3.62 9.80
CA LEU A 16 4.56 5.07 9.95
C LEU A 16 4.02 5.50 11.32
N GLU A 17 4.70 6.42 11.99
CA GLU A 17 4.29 6.88 13.32
C GLU A 17 2.85 7.38 13.34
N GLY A 18 2.09 6.93 14.34
CA GLY A 18 0.68 7.26 14.52
C GLY A 18 -0.28 6.57 13.55
N VAL A 19 0.21 5.72 12.65
CA VAL A 19 -0.64 4.84 11.83
C VAL A 19 -1.02 3.60 12.64
N GLU A 20 -2.31 3.30 12.69
CA GLU A 20 -2.87 2.16 13.43
C GLU A 20 -3.74 1.30 12.51
N ASN A 21 -3.72 -0.02 12.74
CA ASN A 21 -4.57 -1.03 12.07
C ASN A 21 -4.67 -0.88 10.54
N THR A 22 -3.57 -0.50 9.89
CA THR A 22 -3.51 -0.22 8.46
C THR A 22 -2.43 -1.05 7.79
N THR A 23 -2.76 -1.65 6.65
CA THR A 23 -1.81 -2.39 5.80
C THR A 23 -1.74 -1.78 4.40
N ILE A 24 -0.68 -2.10 3.68
CA ILE A 24 -0.38 -1.64 2.32
C ILE A 24 0.07 -2.81 1.44
N ARG A 25 -0.33 -2.76 0.17
CA ARG A 25 0.28 -3.53 -0.93
C ARG A 25 0.81 -2.58 -2.00
N TRP A 26 1.99 -2.86 -2.53
CA TRP A 26 2.60 -2.08 -3.62
C TRP A 26 2.28 -2.74 -4.97
N LEU A 27 1.13 -2.39 -5.56
CA LEU A 27 0.62 -3.04 -6.78
C LEU A 27 1.41 -2.63 -8.03
N ILE A 28 1.65 -1.32 -8.20
CA ILE A 28 2.43 -0.77 -9.31
C ILE A 28 3.60 0.01 -8.73
N SER A 29 4.81 -0.34 -9.15
CA SER A 29 6.06 0.24 -8.65
C SER A 29 7.16 0.13 -9.71
N PRO A 30 8.34 0.75 -9.52
CA PRO A 30 9.48 0.56 -10.43
C PRO A 30 9.88 -0.91 -10.63
N LYS A 31 9.61 -1.78 -9.64
CA LYS A 31 9.89 -3.23 -9.73
C LYS A 31 9.11 -3.92 -10.86
N VAL A 32 7.98 -3.35 -11.28
CA VAL A 32 7.13 -3.87 -12.37
C VAL A 32 7.14 -2.94 -13.59
N GLY A 33 8.12 -2.04 -13.69
CA GLY A 33 8.38 -1.19 -14.86
C GLY A 33 7.68 0.18 -14.86
N ALA A 34 7.03 0.59 -13.77
CA ALA A 34 6.42 1.91 -13.69
C ALA A 34 7.48 3.01 -13.47
N LYS A 35 7.45 4.05 -14.32
CA LYS A 35 8.48 5.12 -14.31
C LYS A 35 8.05 6.39 -13.58
N ASN A 36 6.76 6.73 -13.66
CA ASN A 36 6.29 8.07 -13.29
C ASN A 36 5.35 8.07 -12.08
N PHE A 37 4.80 6.91 -11.71
CA PHE A 37 3.83 6.80 -10.63
C PHE A 37 3.93 5.43 -9.96
N ALA A 38 3.33 5.33 -8.78
CA ALA A 38 3.13 4.08 -8.07
C ALA A 38 1.66 3.95 -7.67
N MET A 39 1.17 2.71 -7.60
CA MET A 39 -0.17 2.39 -7.12
C MET A 39 -0.06 1.53 -5.87
N ARG A 40 -0.77 1.94 -4.82
CA ARG A 40 -0.78 1.29 -3.52
C ARG A 40 -2.22 0.96 -3.13
N TYR A 41 -2.42 -0.23 -2.57
CA TYR A 41 -3.72 -0.66 -2.05
C TYR A 41 -3.62 -0.70 -0.53
N PHE A 42 -4.40 0.16 0.14
CA PHE A 42 -4.46 0.22 1.58
C PHE A 42 -5.69 -0.50 2.10
N VAL A 43 -5.54 -1.20 3.23
CA VAL A 43 -6.67 -1.68 4.03
C VAL A 43 -6.59 -1.01 5.38
N ILE A 44 -7.62 -0.24 5.73
CA ILE A 44 -7.79 0.37 7.04
C ILE A 44 -8.84 -0.48 7.76
N ARG A 45 -8.41 -1.24 8.78
CA ARG A 45 -9.32 -2.10 9.55
C ARG A 45 -10.09 -1.28 10.58
N LYS A 46 -11.04 -1.92 11.26
CA LYS A 46 -11.81 -1.27 12.35
C LYS A 46 -10.86 -0.66 13.37
N GLY A 47 -11.09 0.61 13.72
CA GLY A 47 -10.20 1.36 14.62
C GLY A 47 -8.88 1.79 13.99
N GLY A 48 -8.72 1.69 12.67
CA GLY A 48 -7.52 2.15 11.98
C GLY A 48 -7.50 3.67 11.80
N LYS A 49 -6.29 4.20 11.79
CA LYS A 49 -6.02 5.64 11.70
C LYS A 49 -4.80 5.85 10.81
N ILE A 50 -4.89 6.84 9.93
CA ILE A 50 -3.73 7.43 9.25
C ILE A 50 -3.78 8.92 9.59
N PRO A 51 -2.81 9.44 10.37
CA PRO A 51 -2.84 10.83 10.82
C PRO A 51 -2.62 11.78 9.64
N ILE A 52 -2.98 13.05 9.83
CA ILE A 52 -2.65 14.09 8.86
C ILE A 52 -1.12 14.18 8.70
N HIS A 53 -0.65 14.24 7.45
CA HIS A 53 0.76 14.34 7.10
C HIS A 53 1.07 15.73 6.52
N GLN A 54 2.34 16.14 6.56
CA GLN A 54 2.87 17.34 5.88
C GLN A 54 3.26 17.03 4.44
#